data_AF-A0A2V9P9I5-F1
#
_entry.id   AF-A0A2V9P9I5-F1
#
_cell.length_a   1.000
_cell.length_b   1.000
_cell.length_c   1.000
_cell.angle_alpha   90.00
_cell.angle_beta   90.00
_cell.angle_gamma   90.00
#
_symmetry.space_group_name_H-M   'P 1'
#
loop_
_entity.id
_entity.type
_entity.pdbx_description
1 polymer ?
#
loop_
_entity_poly.entity_id
_entity_poly.type
_entity_poly.pdbx_seq_one_letter_code
_entity_poly.pdbx_strand_id
1 'polypeptide(L)'
;MPEPNPFRKHFTRRALLKSLQYLPVAWLPAPIRALGIAVANSASVFPLADFRITPHYPAHSPLDEIIQLVPPGTDRFISERYAFEIGEILRSWANDLQQQNPPIERLGSFCDETLRASPLPTLTESPVRSHYGVTVTKRTYASAPILSRDKFLDELRTYLVSLSVLKTAAFQITAIRQTGVSPVRVSADIRYTLIGENPGGTREQRIGTWKTEWLENAAAGWRIVQWTGDDETVSRAKSPLFVDITTQAFGKLASYKDQFLRGADYWRTVLDGASGIDVYGNQGIAVGDFDGDGFDDVYVCQPSGLPNRLYRNRGDGTFEDVTQRAGLDVLDATSCALFADFENRGHQDLLVVTSGGPLLFANDGADKFKLKEHAFNFARPPQGTFTHAALADYDHDGRLDV
;
A
#
# COMPACT_ATOMS: atom_id res chain seq x y z
N MET A 1 -79.18 3.39 -23.47
CA MET A 1 -77.88 3.17 -22.80
C MET A 1 -76.80 3.82 -23.66
N PRO A 2 -75.96 4.73 -23.16
CA PRO A 2 -74.92 5.33 -23.99
C PRO A 2 -73.58 4.56 -23.90
N GLU A 3 -72.91 4.38 -25.04
CA GLU A 3 -71.50 3.99 -25.18
C GLU A 3 -70.55 5.21 -24.93
N PRO A 4 -69.21 5.07 -25.07
CA PRO A 4 -68.26 4.31 -24.24
C PRO A 4 -67.18 5.26 -23.66
N ASN A 5 -66.26 4.78 -22.80
CA ASN A 5 -64.99 5.49 -22.57
C ASN A 5 -63.80 4.57 -22.87
N PRO A 6 -63.10 4.75 -24.02
CA PRO A 6 -62.04 3.86 -24.46
C PRO A 6 -60.64 4.23 -23.94
N PHE A 7 -60.52 5.09 -22.91
CA PHE A 7 -59.22 5.55 -22.39
C PHE A 7 -59.00 5.19 -20.93
N ARG A 8 -58.64 3.94 -20.67
CA ARG A 8 -57.81 3.57 -19.51
C ARG A 8 -56.76 2.56 -19.95
N LYS A 9 -55.69 3.05 -20.59
CA LYS A 9 -54.43 2.31 -20.73
C LYS A 9 -53.51 2.73 -19.58
N HIS A 10 -53.04 1.75 -18.82
CA HIS A 10 -52.10 1.92 -17.71
C HIS A 10 -50.82 2.60 -18.18
N PHE A 11 -50.53 3.78 -17.63
CA PHE A 11 -49.27 4.48 -17.83
C PHE A 11 -48.19 3.76 -17.02
N THR A 12 -47.30 3.02 -17.69
CA THR A 12 -46.20 2.33 -17.02
C THR A 12 -44.88 3.03 -17.32
N ARG A 13 -43.96 3.08 -16.35
CA ARG A 13 -42.61 3.65 -16.48
C ARG A 13 -41.88 3.13 -17.74
N ARG A 14 -42.12 1.87 -18.09
CA ARG A 14 -41.55 1.21 -19.28
C ARG A 14 -42.11 1.75 -20.61
N ALA A 15 -43.36 2.21 -20.64
CA ALA A 15 -43.97 2.84 -21.80
C ALA A 15 -43.46 4.27 -22.01
N LEU A 16 -43.30 5.04 -20.93
CA LEU A 16 -42.69 6.39 -20.95
C LEU A 16 -41.23 6.35 -21.46
N LEU A 17 -40.45 5.39 -20.97
CA LEU A 17 -39.05 5.22 -21.38
C LEU A 17 -38.90 4.73 -22.83
N LYS A 18 -39.89 4.00 -23.37
CA LYS A 18 -39.92 3.59 -24.79
C LYS A 18 -40.42 4.67 -25.74
N SER A 19 -41.23 5.63 -25.27
CA SER A 19 -41.68 6.77 -26.09
C SER A 19 -40.62 7.85 -26.25
N LEU A 20 -39.58 7.85 -25.39
CA LEU A 20 -38.39 8.68 -25.55
C LEU A 20 -37.42 8.02 -26.53
N GLN A 21 -37.82 7.98 -27.81
CA GLN A 21 -36.93 7.59 -28.91
C GLN A 21 -35.76 8.58 -28.97
N TYR A 22 -34.58 8.13 -28.56
CA TYR A 22 -33.27 8.77 -28.75
C TYR A 22 -33.15 10.27 -28.41
N LEU A 23 -32.71 10.59 -27.19
CA LEU A 23 -31.61 11.55 -26.89
C LEU A 23 -31.59 11.95 -25.40
N PRO A 24 -30.49 11.69 -24.67
CA PRO A 24 -29.98 12.64 -23.69
C PRO A 24 -29.01 13.58 -24.41
N VAL A 25 -29.44 14.81 -24.70
CA VAL A 25 -28.56 15.92 -25.15
C VAL A 25 -27.59 16.37 -24.03
N ALA A 26 -27.55 15.69 -22.88
CA ALA A 26 -26.72 16.10 -21.75
C ALA A 26 -25.28 15.54 -21.75
N TRP A 27 -24.89 14.67 -22.70
CA TRP A 27 -23.57 14.02 -22.66
C TRP A 27 -22.93 13.93 -24.06
N LEU A 28 -22.28 15.01 -24.50
CA LEU A 28 -21.21 14.95 -25.51
C LEU A 28 -20.14 16.01 -25.20
N PRO A 29 -18.85 15.64 -25.05
CA PRO A 29 -17.74 16.57 -25.09
C PRO A 29 -17.29 16.72 -26.56
N ALA A 30 -17.88 17.67 -27.29
CA ALA A 30 -17.34 18.14 -28.57
C ALA A 30 -17.90 19.54 -28.90
N PRO A 31 -17.11 20.46 -29.47
CA PRO A 31 -17.56 21.82 -29.72
C PRO A 31 -18.48 21.86 -30.95
N ILE A 32 -19.68 22.41 -30.79
CA ILE A 32 -20.56 22.76 -31.90
C ILE A 32 -19.97 24.01 -32.59
N ARG A 33 -19.43 23.85 -33.80
CA ARG A 33 -19.28 24.97 -34.74
C ARG A 33 -20.51 24.96 -35.66
N ALA A 34 -21.42 25.90 -35.46
CA ALA A 34 -22.45 26.22 -36.44
C ALA A 34 -22.57 27.73 -36.60
N LEU A 35 -22.38 28.17 -37.85
CA LEU A 35 -23.00 29.31 -38.52
C LEU A 35 -22.93 30.69 -37.82
N GLY A 36 -21.86 31.42 -38.15
CA GLY A 36 -21.97 32.75 -38.76
C GLY A 36 -22.84 33.81 -38.09
N ILE A 37 -22.46 34.26 -36.90
CA ILE A 37 -22.67 35.65 -36.46
C ILE A 37 -21.36 36.11 -35.81
N ALA A 38 -20.76 37.16 -36.36
CA ALA A 38 -19.52 37.73 -35.86
C ALA A 38 -19.74 38.36 -34.48
N VAL A 39 -19.15 37.78 -33.43
CA VAL A 39 -18.94 38.44 -32.14
C VAL A 39 -17.53 38.11 -31.67
N ALA A 40 -16.86 39.14 -31.17
CA ALA A 40 -15.43 39.27 -30.96
C ALA A 40 -14.78 38.18 -30.08
N ASN A 41 -13.47 38.01 -30.30
CA ASN A 41 -12.54 37.31 -29.42
C ASN A 41 -12.77 37.66 -27.94
N SER A 42 -13.29 36.70 -27.17
CA SER A 42 -13.04 36.64 -25.74
C SER A 42 -12.85 35.17 -25.36
N ALA A 43 -11.63 34.82 -24.95
CA ALA A 43 -11.34 33.53 -24.35
C ALA A 43 -12.08 33.45 -22.99
N SER A 44 -13.16 32.69 -22.93
CA SER A 44 -13.79 32.28 -21.67
C SER A 44 -13.64 30.77 -21.53
N VAL A 45 -12.53 30.34 -20.93
CA VAL A 45 -12.37 28.98 -20.43
C VAL A 45 -13.08 28.92 -19.09
N PHE A 46 -14.29 28.36 -19.04
CA PHE A 46 -14.93 27.96 -17.79
C PHE A 46 -14.29 26.64 -17.33
N PRO A 47 -13.59 26.58 -16.18
CA PRO A 47 -13.11 25.31 -15.64
C PRO A 47 -14.31 24.54 -15.07
N LEU A 48 -14.58 23.34 -15.60
CA LEU A 48 -15.60 22.41 -15.08
C LEU A 48 -15.31 21.92 -13.65
N ALA A 49 -14.13 22.26 -13.09
CA ALA A 49 -13.71 21.86 -11.74
C ALA A 49 -14.58 22.46 -10.61
N ASP A 50 -15.35 23.52 -10.90
CA ASP A 50 -16.14 24.23 -9.88
C ASP A 50 -17.63 23.85 -9.84
N PHE A 51 -18.10 22.96 -10.73
CA PHE A 51 -19.46 22.41 -10.62
C PHE A 51 -19.51 21.29 -9.59
N ARG A 52 -19.56 21.65 -8.30
CA ARG A 52 -20.00 20.74 -7.25
C ARG A 52 -21.53 20.73 -7.23
N ILE A 53 -22.11 19.68 -7.79
CA ILE A 53 -23.52 19.36 -7.54
C ILE A 53 -23.57 18.88 -6.08
N THR A 54 -24.12 19.71 -5.20
CA THR A 54 -24.44 19.32 -3.83
C THR A 54 -25.88 18.79 -3.83
N PRO A 55 -26.10 17.46 -3.91
CA PRO A 55 -27.46 16.93 -3.87
C PRO A 55 -28.13 17.31 -2.56
N HIS A 56 -29.24 18.06 -2.63
CA HIS A 56 -30.11 18.27 -1.48
C HIS A 56 -30.98 17.04 -1.28
N TYR A 57 -30.59 16.20 -0.31
CA TYR A 57 -31.41 15.08 0.11
C TYR A 57 -32.54 15.58 1.03
N PRO A 58 -33.81 15.19 0.80
CA PRO A 58 -34.94 15.57 1.67
C PRO A 58 -34.91 14.88 3.06
N ALA A 59 -34.01 13.92 3.26
CA ALA A 59 -33.77 13.22 4.51
C ALA A 59 -32.28 13.34 4.88
N HIS A 60 -31.95 13.12 6.16
CA HIS A 60 -30.56 13.05 6.63
C HIS A 60 -29.76 12.13 5.70
N SER A 61 -28.64 12.62 5.15
CA SER A 61 -27.93 11.81 4.18
C SER A 61 -27.31 10.62 4.91
N PRO A 62 -27.50 9.38 4.42
CA PRO A 62 -26.88 8.21 5.03
C PRO A 62 -25.35 8.26 4.91
N LEU A 63 -24.80 9.15 4.07
CA LEU A 63 -23.37 9.41 3.98
C LEU A 63 -22.89 10.38 5.05
N ASP A 64 -23.75 11.19 5.67
CA ASP A 64 -23.31 12.21 6.63
C ASP A 64 -22.71 11.55 7.88
N GLU A 65 -23.30 10.44 8.34
CA GLU A 65 -22.77 9.62 9.43
C GLU A 65 -21.43 8.97 9.06
N ILE A 66 -21.25 8.56 7.81
CA ILE A 66 -20.01 7.95 7.30
C ILE A 66 -18.93 9.02 7.09
N ILE A 67 -19.30 10.18 6.57
CA ILE A 67 -18.41 11.32 6.36
C ILE A 67 -17.92 11.85 7.71
N GLN A 68 -18.73 11.80 8.77
CA GLN A 68 -18.29 12.09 10.13
C GLN A 68 -17.26 11.08 10.68
N LEU A 69 -17.03 9.93 10.05
CA LEU A 69 -15.93 9.03 10.42
C LEU A 69 -14.61 9.38 9.71
N VAL A 70 -14.63 10.31 8.73
CA VAL A 70 -13.44 10.65 7.93
C VAL A 70 -12.50 11.60 8.68
N PRO A 71 -12.97 12.67 9.35
CA PRO A 71 -12.10 13.48 10.18
C PRO A 71 -11.65 12.70 11.43
N PRO A 72 -10.36 12.70 11.78
CA PRO A 72 -9.89 12.05 13.00
C PRO A 72 -10.60 12.59 14.25
N GLY A 73 -11.16 11.69 15.07
CA GLY A 73 -11.81 11.99 16.36
C GLY A 73 -13.17 12.69 16.28
N THR A 74 -13.82 12.73 15.11
CA THR A 74 -15.25 13.08 15.02
C THR A 74 -16.18 11.91 15.35
N ASP A 75 -15.60 10.74 15.61
CA ASP A 75 -16.28 9.56 16.12
C ASP A 75 -15.82 9.20 17.55
N ARG A 76 -16.08 7.96 17.99
CA ARG A 76 -15.71 7.49 19.33
C ARG A 76 -14.20 7.23 19.52
N PHE A 77 -13.37 7.33 18.48
CA PHE A 77 -11.94 7.04 18.51
C PHE A 77 -11.11 8.32 18.63
N ILE A 78 -11.24 9.00 19.77
CA ILE A 78 -10.52 10.25 20.06
C ILE A 78 -8.99 10.11 19.97
N SER A 79 -8.45 8.90 20.20
CA SER A 79 -7.03 8.59 20.05
C SER A 79 -6.51 8.79 18.62
N GLU A 80 -7.35 8.62 17.60
CA GLU A 80 -6.97 8.86 16.19
C GLU A 80 -6.69 10.34 15.94
N ARG A 81 -7.49 11.22 16.55
CA ARG A 81 -7.23 12.67 16.53
C ARG A 81 -5.87 13.00 17.13
N TYR A 82 -5.57 12.47 18.31
CA TYR A 82 -4.29 12.73 18.97
C TYR A 82 -3.12 12.18 18.14
N ALA A 83 -3.26 11.00 17.55
CA ALA A 83 -2.25 10.42 16.66
C ALA A 83 -2.05 11.26 15.40
N PHE A 84 -3.12 11.79 14.81
CA PHE A 84 -3.06 12.68 13.66
C PHE A 84 -2.31 13.98 13.99
N GLU A 85 -2.68 14.65 15.08
CA GLU A 85 -2.07 15.92 15.52
C GLU A 85 -0.58 15.74 15.88
N ILE A 86 -0.22 14.69 16.63
CA ILE A 86 1.19 14.35 16.92
C ILE A 86 1.92 13.93 15.64
N GLY A 87 1.25 13.23 14.73
CA GLY A 87 1.79 12.82 13.44
C GLY A 87 2.23 14.00 12.57
N GLU A 88 1.48 15.11 12.58
CA GLU A 88 1.88 16.36 11.90
C GLU A 88 3.19 16.93 12.47
N ILE A 89 3.35 16.90 13.81
CA ILE A 89 4.58 17.34 14.48
C ILE A 89 5.75 16.47 14.06
N LEU A 90 5.58 15.14 14.10
CA LEU A 90 6.61 14.19 13.70
C LEU A 90 6.99 14.33 12.22
N ARG A 91 6.02 14.59 11.32
CA ARG A 91 6.29 14.82 9.89
C ARG A 91 7.03 16.13 9.67
N SER A 92 6.64 17.20 10.36
CA SER A 92 7.36 18.48 10.34
C SER A 92 8.82 18.28 10.76
N TRP A 93 9.03 17.55 11.85
CA TRP A 93 10.36 17.21 12.33
C TRP A 93 11.15 16.35 11.33
N ALA A 94 10.54 15.32 10.75
CA ALA A 94 11.16 14.48 9.73
C ALA A 94 11.64 15.28 8.51
N ASN A 95 10.85 16.27 8.08
CA ASN A 95 11.23 17.18 6.99
C ASN A 95 12.41 18.07 7.38
N ASP A 96 12.42 18.61 8.60
CA ASP A 96 13.52 19.44 9.11
C ASP A 96 14.84 18.65 9.18
N LEU A 97 14.80 17.39 9.61
CA LEU A 97 16.01 16.55 9.71
C LEU A 97 16.64 16.18 8.35
N GLN A 98 15.87 16.16 7.28
CA GLN A 98 16.33 15.80 5.94
C GLN A 98 16.90 17.00 5.15
N GLN A 99 16.87 18.19 5.73
CA GLN A 99 17.50 19.38 5.14
C GLN A 99 19.03 19.26 5.20
N GLN A 100 19.72 19.95 4.29
CA GLN A 100 21.19 19.94 4.23
C GLN A 100 21.85 20.47 5.52
N ASN A 101 21.20 21.43 6.20
CA ASN A 101 21.59 21.95 7.50
C ASN A 101 20.38 21.85 8.44
N PRO A 102 20.11 20.68 9.03
CA PRO A 102 18.89 20.48 9.79
C PRO A 102 18.88 21.40 11.01
N PRO A 103 17.80 22.15 11.26
CA PRO A 103 17.70 23.06 12.39
C PRO A 103 17.44 22.24 13.67
N ILE A 104 18.45 21.51 14.15
CA ILE A 104 18.34 20.62 15.32
C ILE A 104 17.80 21.40 16.54
N GLU A 105 18.04 22.70 16.65
CA GLU A 105 17.49 23.53 17.73
C GLU A 105 15.96 23.61 17.74
N ARG A 106 15.29 23.48 16.58
CA ARG A 106 13.82 23.39 16.52
C ARG A 106 13.28 22.16 17.24
N LEU A 107 14.09 21.12 17.47
CA LEU A 107 13.71 19.97 18.29
C LEU A 107 13.24 20.37 19.68
N GLY A 108 13.94 21.36 20.26
CA GLY A 108 13.59 21.89 21.55
C GLY A 108 12.16 22.38 21.57
N SER A 109 11.67 22.96 20.47
CA SER A 109 10.29 23.45 20.41
C SER A 109 9.25 22.36 20.68
N PHE A 110 9.49 21.11 20.30
CA PHE A 110 8.54 20.00 20.53
C PHE A 110 8.64 19.39 21.93
N CYS A 111 9.70 19.71 22.67
CA CYS A 111 9.94 19.21 24.02
C CYS A 111 9.49 20.24 25.05
N ASP A 112 8.69 19.81 26.03
CA ASP A 112 8.31 20.62 27.17
C ASP A 112 9.53 20.94 28.04
N GLU A 113 9.55 22.08 28.73
CA GLU A 113 10.61 22.46 29.66
C GLU A 113 10.79 21.45 30.80
N THR A 114 9.72 20.75 31.17
CA THR A 114 9.73 19.72 32.21
C THR A 114 10.19 18.35 31.71
N LEU A 115 10.55 18.21 30.43
CA LEU A 115 10.95 16.93 29.82
C LEU A 115 11.90 16.13 30.72
N ARG A 116 11.58 14.85 30.87
CA ARG A 116 12.48 13.82 31.41
C ARG A 116 12.75 12.78 30.35
N ALA A 117 14.02 12.58 30.02
CA ALA A 117 14.38 11.68 28.94
C ALA A 117 15.44 10.66 29.37
N SER A 118 15.42 9.50 28.72
CA SER A 118 16.44 8.48 28.94
C SER A 118 17.70 8.79 28.13
N PRO A 119 18.89 8.39 28.62
CA PRO A 119 20.11 8.55 27.85
C PRO A 119 20.07 7.82 26.51
N LEU A 120 20.57 8.48 25.47
CA LEU A 120 20.74 7.91 24.13
C LEU A 120 22.10 7.24 23.86
N PRO A 121 23.16 7.35 24.69
CA PRO A 121 24.31 6.48 24.56
C PRO A 121 23.91 5.01 24.66
N THR A 122 24.43 4.20 23.75
CA THR A 122 24.16 2.77 23.71
C THR A 122 24.67 2.10 24.99
N LEU A 123 23.79 1.37 25.67
CA LEU A 123 24.12 0.60 26.87
C LEU A 123 24.81 -0.72 26.49
N THR A 124 24.24 -1.42 25.50
CA THR A 124 24.83 -2.64 24.92
C THR A 124 24.67 -2.64 23.40
N GLU A 125 25.69 -3.14 22.70
CA GLU A 125 25.66 -3.39 21.27
C GLU A 125 26.02 -4.87 21.03
N SER A 126 25.13 -5.61 20.37
CA SER A 126 25.33 -7.02 20.04
C SER A 126 25.24 -7.27 18.54
N PRO A 127 26.13 -8.09 17.96
CA PRO A 127 26.04 -8.46 16.55
C PRO A 127 24.83 -9.38 16.30
N VAL A 128 24.04 -9.08 15.28
CA VAL A 128 22.91 -9.92 14.84
C VAL A 128 23.31 -10.76 13.63
N ARG A 129 23.90 -10.12 12.60
CA ARG A 129 24.45 -10.80 11.43
C ARG A 129 25.53 -9.97 10.74
N SER A 130 26.48 -10.62 10.09
CA SER A 130 27.46 -9.97 9.24
C SER A 130 27.80 -10.85 8.02
N HIS A 131 26.94 -10.81 7.00
CA HIS A 131 27.08 -11.59 5.77
C HIS A 131 26.60 -10.76 4.57
N TYR A 132 27.05 -11.12 3.36
CA TYR A 132 26.66 -10.48 2.09
C TYR A 132 26.88 -8.95 2.06
N GLY A 133 27.94 -8.47 2.72
CA GLY A 133 28.29 -7.04 2.75
C GLY A 133 27.39 -6.18 3.65
N VAL A 134 26.46 -6.77 4.41
CA VAL A 134 25.67 -6.09 5.45
C VAL A 134 26.18 -6.50 6.83
N THR A 135 26.45 -5.51 7.68
CA THR A 135 26.62 -5.74 9.12
C THR A 135 25.40 -5.19 9.86
N VAL A 136 24.78 -6.03 10.70
CA VAL A 136 23.63 -5.66 11.51
C VAL A 136 23.98 -5.83 12.98
N THR A 137 23.80 -4.76 13.76
CA THR A 137 23.91 -4.77 15.22
C THR A 137 22.58 -4.41 15.85
N LYS A 138 22.31 -4.98 17.02
CA LYS A 138 21.22 -4.57 17.90
C LYS A 138 21.80 -3.71 19.02
N ARG A 139 21.16 -2.59 19.28
CA ARG A 139 21.50 -1.64 20.34
C ARG A 139 20.36 -1.56 21.33
N THR A 140 20.70 -1.46 22.61
CA THR A 140 19.74 -1.14 23.67
C THR A 140 20.17 0.12 24.39
N TYR A 141 19.19 0.82 24.94
CA TYR A 141 19.39 2.08 25.62
C TYR A 141 19.04 1.96 27.10
N ALA A 142 19.55 2.87 27.91
CA ALA A 142 19.05 3.03 29.27
C ALA A 142 17.59 3.49 29.21
N SER A 143 16.73 2.89 30.04
CA SER A 143 15.29 3.18 30.04
C SER A 143 14.88 4.27 31.04
N ALA A 144 15.71 4.55 32.06
CA ALA A 144 15.39 5.48 33.12
C ALA A 144 15.43 6.94 32.61
N PRO A 145 14.33 7.72 32.71
CA PRO A 145 14.26 9.08 32.20
C PRO A 145 14.89 10.10 33.15
N ILE A 146 16.22 10.12 33.22
CA ILE A 146 16.99 10.92 34.19
C ILE A 146 17.51 12.25 33.64
N LEU A 147 17.49 12.44 32.33
CA LEU A 147 18.03 13.64 31.68
C LEU A 147 17.01 14.77 31.68
N SER A 148 17.50 16.00 31.85
CA SER A 148 16.75 17.22 31.56
C SER A 148 16.64 17.44 30.05
N ARG A 149 15.73 18.33 29.64
CA ARG A 149 15.54 18.75 28.24
C ARG A 149 16.85 19.10 27.54
N ASP A 150 17.64 20.02 28.09
CA ASP A 150 18.84 20.52 27.41
C ASP A 150 19.89 19.42 27.21
N LYS A 151 20.14 18.61 28.25
CA LYS A 151 21.07 17.47 28.16
C LYS A 151 20.62 16.43 27.15
N PHE A 152 19.32 16.14 27.12
CA PHE A 152 18.75 15.22 26.14
C PHE A 152 18.88 15.74 24.71
N LEU A 153 18.62 17.04 24.49
CA LEU A 153 18.76 17.65 23.16
C LEU A 153 20.21 17.61 22.67
N ASP A 154 21.18 17.79 23.56
CA ASP A 154 22.61 17.65 23.22
C ASP A 154 23.00 16.20 22.88
N GLU A 155 22.48 15.22 23.62
CA GLU A 155 22.69 13.80 23.30
C GLU A 155 22.01 13.41 21.98
N LEU A 156 20.78 13.85 21.75
CA LEU A 156 20.04 13.61 20.52
C LEU A 156 20.75 14.25 19.33
N ARG A 157 21.29 15.46 19.49
CA ARG A 157 22.15 16.10 18.47
C ARG A 157 23.35 15.23 18.15
N THR A 158 24.06 14.73 19.16
CA THR A 158 25.23 13.87 18.97
C THR A 158 24.86 12.56 18.27
N TYR A 159 23.75 11.95 18.68
CA TYR A 159 23.21 10.74 18.08
C TYR A 159 22.86 10.95 16.60
N LEU A 160 22.26 12.09 16.24
CA LEU A 160 21.90 12.43 14.85
C LEU A 160 23.12 12.81 13.99
N VAL A 161 24.07 13.60 14.52
CA VAL A 161 25.28 14.04 13.78
C VAL A 161 26.18 12.88 13.38
N SER A 162 26.11 11.74 14.06
CA SER A 162 26.80 10.52 13.63
C SER A 162 26.35 10.02 12.24
N LEU A 163 25.21 10.49 11.74
CA LEU A 163 24.78 10.41 10.34
C LEU A 163 25.07 11.76 9.67
N SER A 164 26.24 11.87 9.04
CA SER A 164 26.72 13.09 8.37
C SER A 164 25.75 13.62 7.28
N VAL A 165 25.02 12.72 6.62
CA VAL A 165 23.95 13.06 5.68
C VAL A 165 22.75 12.19 6.00
N LEU A 166 21.65 12.79 6.42
CA LEU A 166 20.39 12.08 6.65
C LEU A 166 19.51 12.18 5.40
N LYS A 167 19.29 11.04 4.74
CA LYS A 167 18.49 10.93 3.51
C LYS A 167 17.03 10.62 3.80
N THR A 168 16.75 9.97 4.92
CA THR A 168 15.38 9.62 5.32
C THR A 168 15.26 9.71 6.82
N ALA A 169 14.21 10.38 7.27
CA ALA A 169 13.68 10.33 8.61
C ALA A 169 12.19 10.00 8.51
N ALA A 170 11.76 8.89 9.10
CA ALA A 170 10.36 8.50 9.13
C ALA A 170 10.00 8.10 10.55
N PHE A 171 8.83 8.55 11.00
CA PHE A 171 8.29 8.27 12.33
C PHE A 171 6.86 7.77 12.17
N GLN A 172 6.55 6.66 12.83
CA GLN A 172 5.24 6.04 12.79
C GLN A 172 4.78 5.75 14.21
N ILE A 173 3.60 6.26 14.58
CA ILE A 173 2.94 5.92 15.83
C ILE A 173 2.39 4.50 15.68
N THR A 174 2.92 3.55 16.45
CA THR A 174 2.47 2.14 16.44
C THR A 174 1.46 1.84 17.54
N ALA A 175 1.43 2.67 18.58
CA ALA A 175 0.37 2.66 19.58
C ALA A 175 0.23 4.05 20.20
N ILE A 176 -0.99 4.42 20.58
CA ILE A 176 -1.29 5.63 21.34
C ILE A 176 -2.36 5.34 22.40
N ARG A 177 -2.18 5.88 23.61
CA ARG A 177 -3.06 5.61 24.76
C ARG A 177 -3.25 6.89 25.55
N GLN A 178 -4.48 7.29 25.84
CA GLN A 178 -4.74 8.42 26.72
C GLN A 178 -4.45 8.02 28.18
N THR A 179 -3.55 8.76 28.84
CA THR A 179 -3.12 8.55 30.23
C THR A 179 -3.62 9.64 31.18
N GLY A 180 -4.12 10.77 30.65
CA GLY A 180 -4.70 11.86 31.42
C GLY A 180 -5.74 12.66 30.64
N VAL A 181 -6.68 13.29 31.34
CA VAL A 181 -7.85 13.97 30.73
C VAL A 181 -7.82 15.49 30.91
N SER A 182 -7.20 16.02 31.97
CA SER A 182 -7.07 17.46 32.18
C SER A 182 -5.80 17.79 32.97
N PRO A 183 -4.74 18.30 32.30
CA PRO A 183 -4.59 18.40 30.84
C PRO A 183 -4.61 17.02 30.17
N VAL A 184 -4.94 16.97 28.88
CA VAL A 184 -4.89 15.72 28.11
C VAL A 184 -3.44 15.25 28.03
N ARG A 185 -3.24 13.97 28.37
CA ARG A 185 -1.94 13.31 28.32
C ARG A 185 -2.07 12.01 27.55
N VAL A 186 -1.11 11.75 26.67
CA VAL A 186 -1.07 10.51 25.88
C VAL A 186 0.32 9.87 25.92
N SER A 187 0.32 8.55 26.03
CA SER A 187 1.47 7.69 25.78
C SER A 187 1.50 7.29 24.32
N ALA A 188 2.64 7.41 23.64
CA ALA A 188 2.81 7.01 22.25
C ALA A 188 4.08 6.17 22.07
N ASP A 189 3.92 5.01 21.44
CA ASP A 189 5.02 4.17 20.94
C ASP A 189 5.31 4.61 19.51
N ILE A 190 6.53 5.08 19.25
CA ILE A 190 6.95 5.64 17.96
C ILE A 190 8.05 4.76 17.39
N ARG A 191 7.77 4.10 16.27
CA ARG A 191 8.79 3.45 15.45
C ARG A 191 9.45 4.50 14.56
N TYR A 192 10.78 4.59 14.61
CA TYR A 192 11.53 5.47 13.73
C TYR A 192 12.34 4.70 12.70
N THR A 193 12.63 5.35 11.58
CA THR A 193 13.58 4.89 10.57
C THR A 193 14.44 6.07 10.13
N LEU A 194 15.73 5.97 10.39
CA LEU A 194 16.74 6.95 9.97
C LEU A 194 17.66 6.28 8.95
N ILE A 195 17.83 6.88 7.78
CA ILE A 195 18.73 6.38 6.74
C ILE A 195 19.69 7.50 6.38
N GLY A 196 20.97 7.21 6.41
CA GLY A 196 21.99 8.20 6.10
C GLY A 196 23.35 7.58 5.78
N GLU A 197 24.35 8.45 5.74
CA GLU A 197 25.75 8.07 5.59
C GLU A 197 26.53 8.61 6.78
N ASN A 198 27.41 7.77 7.34
CA ASN A 198 28.33 8.22 8.38
C ASN A 198 29.48 9.04 7.75
N PRO A 199 30.28 9.76 8.56
CA PRO A 199 31.41 10.56 8.03
C PRO A 199 32.44 9.75 7.22
N GLY A 200 32.47 8.42 7.36
CA GLY A 200 33.33 7.52 6.59
C GLY A 200 32.72 7.04 5.26
N GLY A 201 31.54 7.54 4.86
CA GLY A 201 30.84 7.16 3.63
C GLY A 201 30.10 5.82 3.71
N THR A 202 30.07 5.17 4.87
CA THR A 202 29.29 3.94 5.07
C THR A 202 27.82 4.31 5.20
N ARG A 203 26.98 3.62 4.40
CA ARG A 203 25.53 3.75 4.47
C ARG A 203 25.03 3.07 5.73
N GLU A 204 24.15 3.75 6.45
CA GLU A 204 23.62 3.28 7.71
C GLU A 204 22.10 3.48 7.74
N GLN A 205 21.39 2.42 8.10
CA GLN A 205 19.98 2.43 8.41
C GLN A 205 19.81 2.10 9.89
N ARG A 206 18.98 2.89 10.56
CA ARG A 206 18.59 2.69 11.95
C ARG A 206 17.08 2.52 12.02
N ILE A 207 16.64 1.45 12.65
CA ILE A 207 15.23 1.18 12.92
C ILE A 207 15.10 0.91 14.41
N GLY A 208 14.34 1.72 15.13
CA GLY A 208 14.12 1.51 16.55
C GLY A 208 12.79 2.04 17.02
N THR A 209 12.60 1.97 18.33
CA THR A 209 11.36 2.40 18.98
C THR A 209 11.66 3.40 20.10
N TRP A 210 10.85 4.45 20.17
CA TRP A 210 10.79 5.37 21.30
C TRP A 210 9.45 5.27 21.99
N LYS A 211 9.45 5.37 23.31
CA LYS A 211 8.24 5.53 24.12
C LYS A 211 8.19 6.97 24.60
N THR A 212 7.07 7.64 24.36
CA THR A 212 6.94 9.07 24.61
C THR A 212 5.66 9.36 25.38
N GLU A 213 5.72 10.30 26.32
CA GLU A 213 4.52 10.91 26.90
C GLU A 213 4.39 12.33 26.36
N TRP A 214 3.17 12.67 25.93
CA TRP A 214 2.83 13.96 25.38
C TRP A 214 1.76 14.63 26.23
N LEU A 215 1.89 15.95 26.36
CA LEU A 215 0.96 16.82 27.07
C LEU A 215 0.35 17.80 26.08
N GLU A 216 -0.98 17.88 26.03
CA GLU A 216 -1.67 18.87 25.22
C GLU A 216 -1.68 20.22 25.97
N ASN A 217 -1.18 21.27 25.31
CA ASN A 217 -1.29 22.64 25.78
C ASN A 217 -2.19 23.43 24.83
N ALA A 218 -3.29 23.97 25.35
CA ALA A 218 -4.29 24.71 24.56
C ALA A 218 -3.72 25.89 23.74
N ALA A 219 -2.59 26.48 24.14
CA ALA A 219 -1.94 27.58 23.42
C ALA A 219 -0.75 27.15 22.57
N ALA A 220 -0.08 26.05 22.90
CA ALA A 220 1.21 25.65 22.31
C ALA A 220 1.16 24.31 21.54
N GLY A 221 0.01 23.64 21.52
CA GLY A 221 -0.16 22.30 20.96
C GLY A 221 0.47 21.21 21.83
N TRP A 222 0.76 20.06 21.21
CA TRP A 222 1.37 18.93 21.89
C TRP A 222 2.86 19.14 22.18
N ARG A 223 3.29 18.78 23.39
CA ARG A 223 4.70 18.78 23.81
C ARG A 223 5.08 17.45 24.45
N ILE A 224 6.29 16.99 24.17
CA ILE A 224 6.85 15.79 24.78
C ILE A 224 7.31 16.13 26.19
N VAL A 225 6.82 15.39 27.19
CA VAL A 225 7.17 15.52 28.61
C VAL A 225 7.96 14.33 29.12
N GLN A 226 7.92 13.19 28.42
CA GLN A 226 8.81 12.07 28.68
C GLN A 226 9.27 11.42 27.38
N TRP A 227 10.54 11.00 27.32
CA TRP A 227 11.11 10.29 26.18
C TRP A 227 12.00 9.14 26.64
N THR A 228 11.71 7.93 26.21
CA THR A 228 12.53 6.76 26.53
C THR A 228 12.91 6.01 25.25
N GLY A 229 14.21 5.79 25.05
CA GLY A 229 14.71 4.86 24.05
C GLY A 229 14.53 3.41 24.49
N ASP A 230 14.09 2.53 23.58
CA ASP A 230 13.93 1.09 23.86
C ASP A 230 15.10 0.32 23.22
N ASP A 231 14.91 -0.19 22.01
CA ASP A 231 15.93 -0.83 21.21
C ASP A 231 16.01 -0.26 19.79
N GLU A 232 17.12 -0.55 19.14
CA GLU A 232 17.40 -0.18 17.76
C GLU A 232 18.18 -1.27 17.04
N THR A 233 17.85 -1.49 15.78
CA THR A 233 18.64 -2.27 14.83
C THR A 233 19.37 -1.31 13.91
N VAL A 234 20.69 -1.45 13.84
CA VAL A 234 21.57 -0.67 12.97
C VAL A 234 22.15 -1.57 11.89
N SER A 235 21.80 -1.28 10.64
CA SER A 235 22.31 -1.97 9.45
C SER A 235 23.28 -1.08 8.71
N ARG A 236 24.46 -1.61 8.37
CA ARG A 236 25.51 -0.89 7.65
C ARG A 236 25.93 -1.61 6.39
N ALA A 237 26.20 -0.83 5.33
CA ALA A 237 26.76 -1.32 4.08
C ALA A 237 27.75 -0.29 3.50
N LYS A 238 28.84 -0.77 2.89
CA LYS A 238 29.87 0.11 2.28
C LYS A 238 29.44 0.68 0.93
N SER A 239 28.44 0.09 0.28
CA SER A 239 27.92 0.47 -1.02
C SER A 239 26.42 0.16 -1.09
N PRO A 240 25.67 0.67 -2.09
CA PRO A 240 24.37 0.10 -2.43
C PRO A 240 24.50 -1.40 -2.63
N LEU A 241 23.56 -2.16 -2.07
CA LEU A 241 23.50 -3.63 -2.21
C LEU A 241 22.44 -4.08 -3.20
N PHE A 242 21.34 -3.32 -3.25
CA PHE A 242 20.26 -3.51 -4.19
C PHE A 242 20.07 -2.24 -5.00
N VAL A 243 19.68 -2.41 -6.25
CA VAL A 243 19.24 -1.34 -7.13
C VAL A 243 17.91 -1.77 -7.73
N ASP A 244 17.01 -0.82 -7.92
CA ASP A 244 15.77 -1.08 -8.64
C ASP A 244 16.09 -1.33 -10.12
N ILE A 245 15.75 -2.54 -10.59
CA ILE A 245 15.92 -2.95 -11.99
C ILE A 245 14.59 -3.05 -12.73
N THR A 246 13.46 -2.68 -12.13
CA THR A 246 12.11 -2.96 -12.66
C THR A 246 11.94 -2.42 -14.07
N THR A 247 12.36 -1.16 -14.31
CA THR A 247 12.28 -0.55 -15.64
C THR A 247 13.26 -1.20 -16.63
N GLN A 248 14.44 -1.61 -16.19
CA GLN A 248 15.40 -2.31 -17.05
C GLN A 248 14.87 -3.71 -17.44
N ALA A 249 14.29 -4.42 -16.47
CA ALA A 249 13.82 -5.80 -16.60
C ALA A 249 12.53 -5.91 -17.41
N PHE A 250 11.53 -5.07 -17.12
CA PHE A 250 10.18 -5.16 -17.68
C PHE A 250 9.80 -3.99 -18.59
N GLY A 251 10.55 -2.88 -18.58
CA GLY A 251 10.17 -1.63 -19.25
C GLY A 251 10.10 -1.69 -20.79
N LYS A 252 10.48 -2.80 -21.42
CA LYS A 252 10.26 -3.03 -22.86
C LYS A 252 8.93 -3.74 -23.16
N LEU A 253 8.30 -4.39 -22.17
CA LEU A 253 7.10 -5.20 -22.33
C LEU A 253 5.85 -4.33 -22.37
N ALA A 254 4.94 -4.64 -23.30
CA ALA A 254 3.66 -3.95 -23.43
C ALA A 254 2.77 -4.22 -22.20
N SER A 255 2.70 -5.46 -21.74
CA SER A 255 1.97 -5.84 -20.52
C SER A 255 2.45 -5.07 -19.29
N TYR A 256 3.74 -4.82 -19.13
CA TYR A 256 4.23 -3.97 -18.04
C TYR A 256 3.72 -2.52 -18.16
N LYS A 257 3.86 -1.91 -19.34
CA LYS A 257 3.48 -0.51 -19.58
C LYS A 257 1.98 -0.27 -19.49
N ASP A 258 1.22 -1.19 -20.07
CA ASP A 258 -0.21 -1.02 -20.28
C ASP A 258 -1.02 -1.58 -19.11
N GLN A 259 -0.50 -2.59 -18.40
CA GLN A 259 -1.17 -3.22 -17.27
C GLN A 259 -0.61 -2.77 -15.91
N PHE A 260 0.68 -3.00 -15.66
CA PHE A 260 1.27 -2.87 -14.32
C PHE A 260 1.62 -1.44 -13.90
N LEU A 261 1.85 -0.53 -14.85
CA LEU A 261 2.02 0.90 -14.54
C LEU A 261 0.70 1.63 -14.25
N ARG A 262 -0.43 0.92 -14.27
CA ARG A 262 -1.75 1.48 -14.01
C ARG A 262 -2.24 1.06 -12.62
N GLY A 263 -2.63 2.04 -11.81
CA GLY A 263 -3.23 1.80 -10.50
C GLY A 263 -4.72 1.43 -10.59
N ALA A 264 -5.29 1.01 -9.46
CA ALA A 264 -6.71 0.64 -9.35
C ALA A 264 -7.66 1.76 -9.82
N ASP A 265 -7.33 3.04 -9.53
CA ASP A 265 -8.14 4.18 -9.96
C ASP A 265 -8.30 4.25 -11.47
N TYR A 266 -7.23 4.01 -12.23
CA TYR A 266 -7.29 3.97 -13.69
C TYR A 266 -8.22 2.86 -14.15
N TRP A 267 -8.00 1.63 -13.67
CA TRP A 267 -8.74 0.47 -14.15
C TRP A 267 -10.24 0.55 -13.85
N ARG A 268 -10.61 1.15 -12.72
CA ARG A 268 -12.02 1.38 -12.36
C ARG A 268 -12.74 2.37 -13.29
N THR A 269 -12.00 3.17 -14.07
CA THR A 269 -12.61 4.04 -15.10
C THR A 269 -12.83 3.35 -16.44
N VAL A 270 -12.12 2.24 -16.70
CA VAL A 270 -12.10 1.58 -18.01
C VAL A 270 -12.82 0.23 -17.99
N LEU A 271 -12.70 -0.50 -16.88
CA LEU A 271 -13.32 -1.81 -16.69
C LEU A 271 -14.68 -1.69 -16.01
N ASP A 272 -15.55 -2.66 -16.28
CA ASP A 272 -16.88 -2.71 -15.69
C ASP A 272 -16.78 -2.86 -14.16
N GLY A 273 -17.65 -2.20 -13.41
CA GLY A 273 -17.68 -2.31 -11.95
C GLY A 273 -17.93 -3.75 -11.46
N ALA A 274 -18.56 -4.59 -12.28
CA ALA A 274 -18.75 -6.02 -12.04
C ALA A 274 -17.46 -6.84 -12.14
N SER A 275 -16.39 -6.33 -12.79
CA SER A 275 -15.08 -6.96 -12.85
C SER A 275 -14.37 -6.96 -11.49
N GLY A 276 -14.91 -6.29 -10.46
CA GLY A 276 -14.45 -6.47 -9.09
C GLY A 276 -13.02 -5.99 -8.83
N ILE A 277 -12.54 -4.98 -9.58
CA ILE A 277 -11.31 -4.28 -9.25
C ILE A 277 -11.55 -3.46 -7.99
N ASP A 278 -11.22 -4.09 -6.87
CA ASP A 278 -11.31 -3.54 -5.54
C ASP A 278 -9.94 -3.04 -5.05
N VAL A 279 -9.93 -2.22 -4.02
CA VAL A 279 -8.72 -1.62 -3.43
C VAL A 279 -7.99 -2.61 -2.50
N TYR A 280 -8.49 -3.85 -2.41
CA TYR A 280 -7.82 -4.92 -1.68
C TYR A 280 -6.60 -5.38 -2.50
N GLY A 281 -5.41 -4.92 -2.10
CA GLY A 281 -4.13 -5.33 -2.68
C GLY A 281 -3.71 -6.73 -2.24
N ASN A 282 -4.48 -7.75 -2.64
CA ASN A 282 -4.29 -9.14 -2.23
C ASN A 282 -3.78 -10.05 -3.37
N GLN A 283 -3.20 -9.49 -4.44
CA GLN A 283 -2.69 -10.30 -5.54
C GLN A 283 -1.29 -10.84 -5.23
N GLY A 284 -1.11 -12.15 -5.44
CA GLY A 284 0.16 -12.83 -5.24
C GLY A 284 1.14 -12.69 -6.41
N ILE A 285 2.37 -13.09 -6.14
CA ILE A 285 3.43 -13.33 -7.12
C ILE A 285 4.01 -14.72 -6.82
N ALA A 286 4.28 -15.49 -7.87
CA ALA A 286 5.01 -16.74 -7.78
C ALA A 286 6.31 -16.63 -8.57
N VAL A 287 7.36 -17.28 -8.06
CA VAL A 287 8.67 -17.34 -8.70
C VAL A 287 9.07 -18.81 -8.81
N GLY A 288 9.52 -19.23 -9.98
CA GLY A 288 9.92 -20.60 -10.26
C GLY A 288 10.51 -20.74 -11.66
N ASP A 289 11.32 -21.76 -11.88
CA ASP A 289 11.94 -22.09 -13.16
C ASP A 289 10.99 -23.04 -13.91
N PHE A 290 10.07 -22.47 -14.71
CA PHE A 290 8.99 -23.28 -15.28
C PHE A 290 9.42 -24.03 -16.53
N ASP A 291 10.45 -23.57 -17.24
CA ASP A 291 10.97 -24.22 -18.43
C ASP A 291 12.28 -25.00 -18.21
N GLY A 292 12.82 -24.95 -16.99
CA GLY A 292 14.02 -25.71 -16.61
C GLY A 292 15.30 -25.14 -17.19
N ASP A 293 15.33 -23.87 -17.59
CA ASP A 293 16.50 -23.22 -18.17
C ASP A 293 17.50 -22.69 -17.10
N GLY A 294 17.15 -22.84 -15.82
CA GLY A 294 17.97 -22.47 -14.67
C GLY A 294 17.80 -21.01 -14.25
N PHE A 295 16.87 -20.26 -14.86
CA PHE A 295 16.53 -18.91 -14.45
C PHE A 295 15.14 -18.85 -13.83
N ASP A 296 15.04 -18.15 -12.70
CA ASP A 296 13.74 -17.94 -12.05
C ASP A 296 12.84 -17.04 -12.90
N ASP A 297 11.67 -17.56 -13.26
CA ASP A 297 10.58 -16.86 -13.95
C ASP A 297 9.58 -16.27 -12.95
N VAL A 298 8.73 -15.36 -13.43
CA VAL A 298 7.81 -14.61 -12.57
C VAL A 298 6.37 -14.73 -13.06
N TYR A 299 5.49 -15.27 -12.23
CA TYR A 299 4.04 -15.24 -12.44
C TYR A 299 3.36 -14.23 -11.53
N VAL A 300 2.60 -13.30 -12.10
CA VAL A 300 1.95 -12.20 -11.37
C VAL A 300 0.44 -12.33 -11.46
N CYS A 301 -0.20 -12.47 -10.30
CA CYS A 301 -1.65 -12.55 -10.17
C CYS A 301 -2.31 -11.18 -10.34
N GLN A 302 -3.56 -11.17 -10.77
CA GLN A 302 -4.31 -9.97 -11.12
C GLN A 302 -5.75 -10.02 -10.58
N PRO A 303 -6.37 -8.84 -10.38
CA PRO A 303 -7.79 -8.79 -10.09
C PRO A 303 -8.61 -9.24 -11.31
N SER A 304 -9.90 -9.50 -11.09
CA SER A 304 -10.76 -10.02 -12.15
C SER A 304 -10.85 -9.06 -13.35
N GLY A 305 -10.88 -9.64 -14.55
CA GLY A 305 -10.92 -8.91 -15.82
C GLY A 305 -9.56 -8.47 -16.35
N LEU A 306 -8.48 -8.59 -15.57
CA LEU A 306 -7.11 -8.43 -16.03
C LEU A 306 -6.43 -9.80 -16.08
N PRO A 307 -5.74 -10.15 -17.18
CA PRO A 307 -5.07 -11.44 -17.26
C PRO A 307 -3.87 -11.46 -16.32
N ASN A 308 -3.74 -12.53 -15.53
CA ASN A 308 -2.48 -12.88 -14.87
C ASN A 308 -1.35 -12.94 -15.90
N ARG A 309 -0.10 -12.74 -15.47
CA ARG A 309 1.05 -12.63 -16.39
C ARG A 309 2.17 -13.58 -16.01
N LEU A 310 2.64 -14.38 -16.98
CA LEU A 310 3.87 -15.15 -16.87
C LEU A 310 4.98 -14.44 -17.64
N TYR A 311 6.05 -14.12 -16.94
CA TYR A 311 7.26 -13.52 -17.49
C TYR A 311 8.41 -14.51 -17.43
N ARG A 312 8.89 -14.93 -18.60
CA ARG A 312 10.09 -15.77 -18.71
C ARG A 312 11.34 -14.93 -18.57
N ASN A 313 12.26 -15.34 -17.71
CA ASN A 313 13.57 -14.72 -17.54
C ASN A 313 14.50 -15.14 -18.68
N ARG A 314 15.20 -14.17 -19.28
CA ARG A 314 16.12 -14.45 -20.40
C ARG A 314 17.55 -14.71 -19.96
N GLY A 315 17.84 -14.63 -18.66
CA GLY A 315 19.18 -14.76 -18.10
C GLY A 315 20.09 -13.54 -18.32
N ASP A 316 19.64 -12.53 -19.07
CA ASP A 316 20.37 -11.28 -19.35
C ASP A 316 19.87 -10.08 -18.52
N GLY A 317 19.02 -10.35 -17.52
CA GLY A 317 18.37 -9.34 -16.69
C GLY A 317 17.13 -8.71 -17.34
N THR A 318 16.64 -9.27 -18.44
CA THR A 318 15.37 -8.90 -19.07
C THR A 318 14.38 -10.06 -19.10
N PHE A 319 13.09 -9.73 -19.25
CA PHE A 319 12.00 -10.71 -19.30
C PHE A 319 11.27 -10.70 -20.64
N GLU A 320 10.62 -11.81 -20.95
CA GLU A 320 9.65 -11.97 -22.04
C GLU A 320 8.26 -12.22 -21.45
N ASP A 321 7.21 -11.56 -21.97
CA ASP A 321 5.82 -11.97 -21.65
C ASP A 321 5.46 -13.20 -22.48
N VAL A 322 5.26 -14.33 -21.80
CA VAL A 322 4.97 -15.63 -22.41
C VAL A 322 3.57 -16.13 -22.05
N THR A 323 2.77 -15.28 -21.40
CA THR A 323 1.49 -15.63 -20.78
C THR A 323 0.56 -16.39 -21.72
N GLN A 324 0.29 -15.83 -22.91
CA GLN A 324 -0.64 -16.43 -23.86
C GLN A 324 -0.09 -17.72 -24.50
N ARG A 325 1.22 -17.76 -24.80
CA ARG A 325 1.82 -18.97 -25.39
C ARG A 325 1.85 -20.13 -24.39
N ALA A 326 2.01 -19.82 -23.11
CA ALA A 326 2.02 -20.77 -22.01
C ALA A 326 0.60 -21.22 -21.58
N GLY A 327 -0.44 -20.45 -21.92
CA GLY A 327 -1.83 -20.76 -21.58
C GLY A 327 -2.21 -20.40 -20.14
N LEU A 328 -1.63 -19.32 -19.60
CA LEU A 328 -1.78 -18.90 -18.20
C LEU A 328 -2.38 -17.50 -18.02
N ASP A 329 -3.12 -17.01 -19.01
CA ASP A 329 -3.84 -15.74 -19.02
C ASP A 329 -5.17 -15.80 -18.24
N VAL A 330 -5.12 -16.32 -17.01
CA VAL A 330 -6.27 -16.42 -16.10
C VAL A 330 -6.85 -15.04 -15.83
N LEU A 331 -8.16 -14.88 -16.08
CA LEU A 331 -8.91 -13.62 -15.90
C LEU A 331 -9.67 -13.55 -14.58
N ASP A 332 -9.78 -14.65 -13.85
CA ASP A 332 -10.44 -14.68 -12.55
C ASP A 332 -9.60 -13.98 -11.50
N ALA A 333 -10.26 -13.35 -10.52
CA ALA A 333 -9.57 -12.66 -9.43
C ALA A 333 -8.67 -13.66 -8.69
N THR A 334 -7.37 -13.43 -8.77
CA THR A 334 -6.35 -14.37 -8.27
C THR A 334 -5.63 -13.77 -7.07
N SER A 335 -5.62 -14.51 -5.96
CA SER A 335 -5.02 -14.08 -4.70
C SER A 335 -3.63 -14.68 -4.45
N CYS A 336 -3.39 -15.88 -4.99
CA CYS A 336 -2.15 -16.61 -4.75
C CYS A 336 -1.82 -17.51 -5.95
N ALA A 337 -0.53 -17.72 -6.19
CA ALA A 337 -0.05 -18.75 -7.11
C ALA A 337 1.22 -19.38 -6.53
N LEU A 338 1.47 -20.66 -6.84
CA LEU A 338 2.62 -21.42 -6.36
C LEU A 338 3.13 -22.33 -7.48
N PHE A 339 4.43 -22.24 -7.78
CA PHE A 339 5.12 -23.21 -8.62
C PHE A 339 5.56 -24.40 -7.78
N ALA A 340 5.27 -25.61 -8.25
CA ALA A 340 5.68 -26.86 -7.60
C ALA A 340 5.55 -28.06 -8.53
N ASP A 341 6.39 -29.08 -8.34
CA ASP A 341 6.29 -30.34 -9.08
C ASP A 341 5.40 -31.34 -8.33
N PHE A 342 4.07 -31.23 -8.49
CA PHE A 342 3.11 -32.06 -7.74
C PHE A 342 3.18 -33.55 -8.06
N GLU A 343 3.71 -33.92 -9.23
CA GLU A 343 3.78 -35.31 -9.70
C GLU A 343 5.21 -35.86 -9.66
N ASN A 344 6.18 -35.12 -9.10
CA ASN A 344 7.60 -35.48 -9.03
C ASN A 344 8.19 -35.92 -10.38
N ARG A 345 7.86 -35.19 -11.46
CA ARG A 345 8.30 -35.51 -12.84
C ARG A 345 9.44 -34.63 -13.37
N GLY A 346 9.93 -33.70 -12.55
CA GLY A 346 10.99 -32.76 -12.89
C GLY A 346 10.51 -31.48 -13.56
N HIS A 347 9.20 -31.22 -13.62
CA HIS A 347 8.63 -30.00 -14.20
C HIS A 347 7.71 -29.33 -13.18
N GLN A 348 7.93 -28.04 -12.94
CA GLN A 348 7.09 -27.28 -12.03
C GLN A 348 5.74 -26.96 -12.68
N ASP A 349 4.68 -27.44 -12.05
CA ASP A 349 3.29 -27.05 -12.29
C ASP A 349 2.97 -25.72 -11.63
N LEU A 350 1.78 -25.19 -11.92
CA LEU A 350 1.30 -23.96 -11.31
C LEU A 350 -0.06 -24.18 -10.64
N LEU A 351 -0.09 -24.04 -9.32
CA LEU A 351 -1.32 -23.87 -8.56
C LEU A 351 -1.71 -22.39 -8.60
N VAL A 352 -2.95 -22.08 -9.00
CA VAL A 352 -3.50 -20.72 -9.05
C VAL A 352 -4.75 -20.67 -8.17
N VAL A 353 -4.74 -19.84 -7.14
CA VAL A 353 -5.86 -19.68 -6.20
C VAL A 353 -6.71 -18.50 -6.62
N THR A 354 -7.88 -18.81 -7.18
CA THR A 354 -8.86 -17.79 -7.62
C THR A 354 -9.99 -17.65 -6.61
N SER A 355 -10.78 -16.58 -6.72
CA SER A 355 -12.00 -16.42 -5.92
C SER A 355 -13.01 -17.56 -6.12
N GLY A 356 -13.01 -18.22 -7.29
CA GLY A 356 -13.87 -19.35 -7.62
C GLY A 356 -13.35 -20.71 -7.13
N GLY A 357 -12.09 -20.78 -6.68
CA GLY A 357 -11.44 -22.01 -6.26
C GLY A 357 -10.00 -22.15 -6.80
N PRO A 358 -9.26 -23.13 -6.30
CA PRO A 358 -7.94 -23.45 -6.81
C PRO A 358 -8.02 -24.10 -8.19
N LEU A 359 -7.12 -23.69 -9.07
CA LEU A 359 -6.88 -24.25 -10.40
C LEU A 359 -5.48 -24.85 -10.41
N LEU A 360 -5.33 -26.08 -10.91
CA LEU A 360 -4.01 -26.70 -11.09
C LEU A 360 -3.69 -26.77 -12.57
N PHE A 361 -2.61 -26.12 -12.97
CA PHE A 361 -2.10 -26.14 -14.33
C PHE A 361 -0.91 -27.07 -14.41
N ALA A 362 -1.07 -28.17 -15.17
CA ALA A 362 -0.02 -29.13 -15.42
C ALA A 362 0.92 -28.63 -16.53
N ASN A 363 2.20 -28.51 -16.23
CA ASN A 363 3.27 -28.21 -17.17
C ASN A 363 3.58 -29.44 -18.03
N ASP A 364 3.57 -29.29 -19.34
CA ASP A 364 3.85 -30.38 -20.28
C ASP A 364 5.35 -30.56 -20.60
N GLY A 365 6.22 -29.73 -20.02
CA GLY A 365 7.67 -29.74 -20.26
C GLY A 365 8.08 -29.09 -21.58
N ALA A 366 7.16 -28.45 -22.29
CA ALA A 366 7.38 -27.74 -23.54
C ALA A 366 6.85 -26.29 -23.47
N ASP A 367 7.14 -25.61 -22.35
CA ASP A 367 6.79 -24.22 -22.03
C ASP A 367 5.27 -23.96 -22.04
N LYS A 368 4.45 -25.00 -21.86
CA LYS A 368 3.00 -24.91 -21.90
C LYS A 368 2.35 -25.57 -20.71
N PHE A 369 1.25 -24.96 -20.32
CA PHE A 369 0.41 -25.42 -19.25
C PHE A 369 -0.94 -25.85 -19.78
N LYS A 370 -1.50 -26.88 -19.15
CA LYS A 370 -2.87 -27.33 -19.37
C LYS A 370 -3.59 -27.37 -18.05
N LEU A 371 -4.78 -26.79 -18.02
CA LEU A 371 -5.65 -26.92 -16.85
C LEU A 371 -5.95 -28.41 -16.60
N LYS A 372 -5.62 -28.89 -15.41
CA LYS A 372 -5.99 -30.21 -14.93
C LYS A 372 -7.41 -30.13 -14.40
N GLU A 373 -8.36 -30.41 -15.28
CA GLU A 373 -9.79 -30.44 -14.95
C GLU A 373 -10.04 -31.37 -13.76
N HIS A 374 -10.91 -30.94 -12.84
CA HIS A 374 -11.26 -31.69 -11.64
C HIS A 374 -10.07 -32.07 -10.74
N ALA A 375 -8.98 -31.29 -10.75
CA ALA A 375 -7.85 -31.49 -9.83
C ALA A 375 -8.26 -31.42 -8.35
N PHE A 376 -9.25 -30.58 -8.02
CA PHE A 376 -9.74 -30.40 -6.66
C PHE A 376 -11.19 -30.87 -6.54
N ASN A 377 -11.41 -31.91 -5.74
CA ASN A 377 -12.73 -32.49 -5.48
C ASN A 377 -13.08 -32.31 -4.01
N PHE A 378 -13.66 -31.16 -3.66
CA PHE A 378 -14.04 -30.88 -2.28
C PHE A 378 -15.20 -31.79 -1.85
N ALA A 379 -15.05 -32.47 -0.71
CA ALA A 379 -16.10 -33.32 -0.14
C ALA A 379 -17.40 -32.55 0.20
N ARG A 380 -17.29 -31.23 0.38
CA ARG A 380 -18.41 -30.30 0.58
C ARG A 380 -18.13 -29.01 -0.20
N PRO A 381 -19.16 -28.27 -0.63
CA PRO A 381 -18.97 -26.96 -1.23
C PRO A 381 -18.13 -26.06 -0.30
N PRO A 382 -17.02 -25.48 -0.81
CA PRO A 382 -16.19 -24.55 -0.05
C PRO A 382 -17.04 -23.42 0.54
N GLN A 383 -16.69 -22.99 1.76
CA GLN A 383 -17.31 -21.86 2.42
C GLN A 383 -16.32 -20.70 2.48
N GLY A 384 -16.77 -19.48 2.17
CA GLY A 384 -15.92 -18.29 2.14
C GLY A 384 -15.19 -18.09 0.81
N THR A 385 -14.11 -17.32 0.85
CA THR A 385 -13.28 -16.96 -0.33
C THR A 385 -11.89 -17.56 -0.17
N PHE A 386 -11.34 -18.09 -1.25
CA PHE A 386 -9.96 -18.57 -1.26
C PHE A 386 -8.98 -17.40 -1.35
N THR A 387 -8.06 -17.32 -0.39
CA THR A 387 -7.12 -16.18 -0.27
C THR A 387 -5.66 -16.60 -0.37
N HIS A 388 -5.33 -17.85 -0.05
CA HIS A 388 -3.96 -18.34 -0.03
C HIS A 388 -3.94 -19.88 -0.09
N ALA A 389 -2.80 -20.44 -0.43
CA ALA A 389 -2.47 -21.85 -0.31
C ALA A 389 -1.04 -21.98 0.25
N ALA A 390 -0.72 -23.12 0.85
CA ALA A 390 0.63 -23.47 1.23
C ALA A 390 0.91 -24.88 0.73
N LEU A 391 2.18 -25.19 0.48
CA LEU A 391 2.58 -26.53 0.05
C LEU A 391 3.50 -27.15 1.09
N ALA A 392 3.22 -28.40 1.43
CA ALA A 392 4.07 -29.20 2.30
C ALA A 392 3.84 -30.68 2.02
N ASP A 393 4.85 -31.52 2.20
CA ASP A 393 4.66 -32.96 2.35
C ASP A 393 4.20 -33.21 3.79
N TYR A 394 2.90 -33.03 4.05
CA TYR A 394 2.35 -32.95 5.40
C TYR A 394 2.28 -34.33 6.05
N ASP A 395 2.02 -35.37 5.26
CA ASP A 395 1.95 -36.76 5.74
C ASP A 395 3.23 -37.57 5.53
N HIS A 396 4.26 -36.95 4.95
CA HIS A 396 5.59 -37.52 4.71
C HIS A 396 5.59 -38.69 3.72
N ASP A 397 4.66 -38.69 2.76
CA ASP A 397 4.59 -39.70 1.70
C ASP A 397 5.51 -39.39 0.49
N GLY A 398 6.15 -38.22 0.50
CA GLY A 398 7.05 -37.74 -0.55
C GLY A 398 6.33 -37.03 -1.70
N ARG A 399 5.04 -36.75 -1.58
CA ARG A 399 4.24 -35.91 -2.49
C ARG A 399 3.90 -34.59 -1.78
N LEU A 400 3.65 -33.57 -2.58
CA LEU A 400 3.25 -32.27 -2.03
C LEU A 400 1.74 -32.23 -1.82
N ASP A 401 1.34 -31.89 -0.59
CA ASP A 401 -0.02 -31.53 -0.21
C ASP A 401 -0.25 -30.02 -0.32
N VAL A 402 -1.54 -29.65 -0.39
CA VAL A 402 -2.03 -28.26 -0.49
C VAL A 402 -2.88 -27.90 0.72
#